data_AF-X1TJ62-F1
#
_entry.id   AF-X1TJ62-F1
#
_cell.length_a   1.000
_cell.length_b   1.000
_cell.length_c   1.000
_cell.angle_alpha   90.00
_cell.angle_beta   90.00
_cell.angle_gamma   90.00
#
_symmetry.space_group_name_H-M   'P 1'
#
loop_
_entity.id
_entity.type
_entity.pdbx_description
1 polymer ?
#
loop_
_entity_poly.entity_id
_entity_poly.type
_entity_poly.pdbx_seq_one_letter_code
_entity_poly.pdbx_strand_id
1 'polypeptide(L)'
;GIFFGLNSQHTRFDLYRAILEGVGFSILQNFEILRSISNKDNIPDYLRVSGGGAENNHLNQIKSDILGKKVITTKVFESGLLGGAILAMMGLKIYSFNEAVKKMVHIDRIFQPNMEKHHHYYSCLFPIYKKLYQNNIELFKELGEI
;
A
#
# COMPACT_ATOMS: atom_id res chain seq x y z
N GLY A 1 -16.56 8.93 1.74
CA GLY A 1 -15.20 9.36 2.17
C GLY A 1 -15.33 10.43 3.23
N ILE A 2 -14.36 10.57 4.14
CA ILE A 2 -14.38 11.54 5.26
C ILE A 2 -13.04 12.27 5.34
N PHE A 3 -13.09 13.59 5.54
CA PHE A 3 -11.99 14.37 6.13
C PHE A 3 -12.36 14.67 7.58
N PHE A 4 -11.42 14.45 8.50
CA PHE A 4 -11.65 14.60 9.94
C PHE A 4 -10.58 15.50 10.57
N GLY A 5 -10.98 16.38 11.49
CA GLY A 5 -10.07 17.26 12.23
C GLY A 5 -9.68 18.57 11.49
N LEU A 6 -10.42 18.97 10.46
CA LEU A 6 -10.14 20.22 9.74
C LEU A 6 -10.30 21.45 10.64
N ASN A 7 -9.39 22.41 10.45
CA ASN A 7 -9.40 23.72 11.10
C ASN A 7 -8.76 24.77 10.16
N SER A 8 -8.77 26.04 10.55
CA SER A 8 -8.29 27.16 9.72
C SER A 8 -6.79 27.14 9.38
N GLN A 9 -5.99 26.31 10.04
CA GLN A 9 -4.56 26.15 9.75
C GLN A 9 -4.30 25.21 8.57
N HIS A 10 -5.28 24.37 8.20
CA HIS A 10 -5.11 23.41 7.12
C HIS A 10 -5.20 24.07 5.75
N THR A 11 -4.31 23.66 4.87
CA THR A 11 -4.26 24.10 3.48
C THR A 11 -4.68 22.99 2.53
N ARG A 12 -4.85 23.31 1.24
CA ARG A 12 -5.08 22.31 0.19
C ARG A 12 -4.01 21.21 0.14
N PHE A 13 -2.77 21.52 0.55
CA PHE A 13 -1.68 20.55 0.58
C PHE A 13 -1.86 19.54 1.71
N ASP A 14 -2.41 19.97 2.85
CA ASP A 14 -2.74 19.08 3.96
C ASP A 14 -3.87 18.13 3.59
N LEU A 15 -4.89 18.61 2.86
CA LEU A 15 -5.95 17.75 2.34
C LEU A 15 -5.41 16.73 1.34
N TYR A 16 -4.54 17.15 0.41
CA TYR A 16 -3.89 16.23 -0.53
C TYR A 16 -3.06 15.17 0.21
N ARG A 17 -2.26 15.58 1.20
CA ARG A 17 -1.49 14.67 2.04
C ARG A 17 -2.40 13.70 2.80
N ALA A 18 -3.50 14.17 3.38
CA ALA A 18 -4.46 13.34 4.09
C ALA A 18 -5.08 12.25 3.18
N ILE A 19 -5.31 12.55 1.90
CA ILE A 19 -5.75 11.55 0.91
C ILE A 19 -4.67 10.47 0.74
N LEU A 20 -3.41 10.85 0.55
CA LEU A 20 -2.31 9.89 0.37
C LEU A 20 -2.08 9.05 1.63
N GLU A 21 -2.17 9.66 2.81
CA GLU A 21 -2.08 8.97 4.10
C GLU A 21 -3.25 8.02 4.32
N GLY A 22 -4.47 8.40 3.93
CA GLY A 22 -5.64 7.52 3.96
C GLY A 22 -5.44 6.24 3.15
N VAL A 23 -4.85 6.34 1.95
CA VAL A 23 -4.45 5.16 1.16
C VAL A 23 -3.43 4.31 1.92
N GLY A 24 -2.41 4.95 2.51
CA GLY A 24 -1.40 4.24 3.32
C GLY A 24 -2.00 3.52 4.54
N PHE A 25 -2.91 4.16 5.27
CA PHE A 25 -3.59 3.55 6.42
C PHE A 25 -4.49 2.38 6.03
N SER A 26 -5.18 2.47 4.90
CA SER A 26 -5.96 1.34 4.37
C SER A 26 -5.06 0.12 4.11
N ILE A 27 -3.87 0.34 3.53
CA ILE A 27 -2.90 -0.73 3.31
C ILE A 27 -2.36 -1.26 4.65
N LEU A 28 -2.04 -0.39 5.61
CA LEU A 28 -1.60 -0.80 6.94
C LEU A 28 -2.66 -1.65 7.66
N GLN A 29 -3.94 -1.30 7.54
CA GLN A 29 -5.04 -2.10 8.06
C GLN A 29 -5.08 -3.50 7.43
N ASN A 30 -4.88 -3.61 6.12
CA ASN A 30 -4.78 -4.92 5.46
C ASN A 30 -3.59 -5.73 5.98
N PHE A 31 -2.44 -5.09 6.25
CA PHE A 31 -1.29 -5.76 6.87
C PHE A 31 -1.58 -6.27 8.28
N GLU A 32 -2.31 -5.50 9.10
CA GLU A 32 -2.72 -5.94 10.44
C GLU A 32 -3.72 -7.11 10.38
N ILE A 33 -4.63 -7.12 9.41
CA ILE A 33 -5.53 -8.25 9.16
C ILE A 33 -4.73 -9.48 8.71
N LEU A 34 -3.78 -9.32 7.79
CA LEU A 34 -2.89 -10.41 7.37
C LEU A 34 -2.09 -10.97 8.54
N ARG A 35 -1.60 -10.09 9.43
CA ARG A 35 -0.90 -10.46 10.67
C ARG A 35 -1.81 -11.21 11.64
N SER A 36 -3.11 -10.91 11.70
CA SER A 36 -4.03 -11.60 12.61
C SER A 36 -4.42 -12.99 12.13
N ILE A 37 -4.46 -13.21 10.81
CA ILE A 37 -4.83 -14.51 10.20
C ILE A 37 -3.62 -15.42 9.94
N SER A 38 -2.44 -14.86 9.71
CA SER A 38 -1.18 -15.62 9.71
C SER A 38 -0.74 -15.81 11.15
N ASN A 39 -0.09 -16.93 11.50
CA ASN A 39 0.43 -17.21 12.85
C ASN A 39 1.61 -16.28 13.24
N LYS A 40 1.53 -14.98 12.95
CA LYS A 40 2.54 -13.90 13.11
C LYS A 40 3.85 -14.08 12.34
N ASP A 41 4.22 -15.31 11.97
CA ASP A 41 5.53 -15.62 11.37
C ASP A 41 5.61 -15.34 9.86
N ASN A 42 4.48 -15.07 9.18
CA ASN A 42 4.43 -14.91 7.71
C ASN A 42 3.94 -13.52 7.27
N ILE A 43 4.41 -12.46 7.93
CA ILE A 43 4.12 -11.09 7.49
C ILE A 43 5.14 -10.70 6.43
N PRO A 44 4.72 -10.17 5.26
CA PRO A 44 5.66 -9.73 4.24
C PRO A 44 6.65 -8.67 4.75
N ASP A 45 7.92 -8.80 4.37
CA ASP A 45 8.98 -7.84 4.73
C ASP A 45 8.91 -6.52 3.94
N TYR A 46 8.22 -6.56 2.80
CA TYR A 46 8.11 -5.44 1.87
C TYR A 46 6.75 -5.45 1.17
N LEU A 47 6.37 -4.28 0.66
CA LEU A 47 5.25 -4.11 -0.24
C LEU A 47 5.79 -3.91 -1.66
N ARG A 48 5.34 -4.72 -2.63
CA ARG A 48 5.61 -4.47 -4.05
C ARG A 48 4.42 -3.78 -4.69
N VAL A 49 4.65 -2.69 -5.40
CA VAL A 49 3.62 -1.86 -6.04
C VAL A 49 3.83 -1.86 -7.56
N SER A 50 2.73 -1.98 -8.30
CA SER A 50 2.69 -1.92 -9.77
C SER A 50 1.50 -1.07 -10.23
N GLY A 51 1.37 -0.82 -11.55
CA GLY A 51 0.35 0.06 -12.12
C GLY A 51 0.52 1.54 -11.72
N GLY A 52 -0.55 2.34 -11.90
CA GLY A 52 -0.51 3.80 -11.68
C GLY A 52 -0.04 4.23 -10.28
N GLY A 53 -0.27 3.39 -9.27
CA GLY A 53 0.22 3.64 -7.91
C GLY A 53 1.75 3.54 -7.75
N ALA A 54 2.45 2.93 -8.71
CA ALA A 54 3.91 2.80 -8.70
C ALA A 54 4.63 4.06 -9.21
N GLU A 55 3.98 4.88 -10.06
CA GLU A 55 4.60 6.10 -10.61
C GLU A 55 4.65 7.25 -9.60
N ASN A 56 3.74 7.27 -8.63
CA ASN A 56 3.71 8.32 -7.60
C ASN A 56 4.73 8.04 -6.49
N ASN A 57 5.94 8.58 -6.68
CA ASN A 57 7.04 8.47 -5.71
C ASN A 57 6.68 9.00 -4.31
N HIS A 58 5.93 10.09 -4.20
CA HIS A 58 5.54 10.67 -2.91
C HIS A 58 4.60 9.74 -2.15
N LEU A 59 3.60 9.21 -2.84
CA LEU A 59 2.69 8.22 -2.27
C LEU A 59 3.45 6.95 -1.85
N ASN A 60 4.44 6.49 -2.64
CA ASN A 60 5.22 5.30 -2.29
C ASN A 60 6.12 5.52 -1.06
N GLN A 61 6.70 6.70 -0.89
CA GLN A 61 7.40 7.05 0.35
C GLN A 61 6.44 7.11 1.54
N ILE A 62 5.27 7.72 1.40
CA ILE A 62 4.24 7.78 2.47
C ILE A 62 3.78 6.37 2.87
N LYS A 63 3.52 5.48 1.90
CA LYS A 63 3.22 4.06 2.17
C LYS A 63 4.33 3.41 2.98
N SER A 64 5.60 3.62 2.59
CA SER A 64 6.75 3.05 3.28
C SER A 64 6.86 3.56 4.72
N ASP A 65 6.75 4.88 4.91
CA ASP A 65 6.78 5.53 6.23
C ASP A 65 5.61 5.02 7.11
N ILE A 66 4.39 4.90 6.59
CA ILE A 66 3.24 4.39 7.35
C ILE A 66 3.41 2.91 7.71
N LEU A 67 3.83 2.08 6.76
CA LEU A 67 3.96 0.63 6.97
C LEU A 67 5.16 0.23 7.84
N GLY A 68 6.19 1.09 7.92
CA GLY A 68 7.46 0.72 8.55
C GLY A 68 8.20 -0.37 7.74
N LYS A 69 7.90 -0.48 6.45
CA LYS A 69 8.39 -1.54 5.55
C LYS A 69 8.85 -0.94 4.23
N LYS A 70 9.74 -1.66 3.55
CA LYS A 70 10.22 -1.27 2.22
C LYS A 70 9.06 -1.28 1.23
N VAL A 71 8.98 -0.26 0.38
CA VAL A 71 8.09 -0.27 -0.79
C VAL A 71 8.95 -0.41 -2.04
N ILE A 72 8.61 -1.34 -2.91
CA ILE A 72 9.38 -1.69 -4.11
C ILE A 72 8.51 -1.50 -5.35
N THR A 73 9.00 -0.78 -6.34
CA THR A 73 8.35 -0.65 -7.66
C THR A 73 9.07 -1.52 -8.69
N THR A 74 8.37 -1.90 -9.76
CA THR A 74 8.93 -2.64 -10.89
C THR A 74 9.01 -1.77 -12.13
N LYS A 75 10.01 -2.03 -13.00
CA LYS A 75 10.16 -1.33 -14.28
C LYS A 75 8.99 -1.57 -15.22
N VAL A 76 8.38 -2.76 -15.12
CA VAL A 76 7.19 -3.10 -15.89
C VAL A 76 5.97 -2.59 -15.13
N PHE A 77 5.25 -1.66 -15.77
CA PHE A 77 4.04 -1.05 -15.24
C PHE A 77 2.87 -2.04 -15.19
N GLU A 78 2.67 -2.76 -16.30
CA GLU A 78 1.61 -3.77 -16.47
C GLU A 78 2.05 -5.14 -15.94
N SER A 79 2.00 -5.31 -14.61
CA SER A 79 2.41 -6.55 -13.94
C SER A 79 1.57 -7.77 -14.34
N GLY A 80 0.29 -7.57 -14.69
CA GLY A 80 -0.58 -8.63 -15.19
C GLY A 80 -0.12 -9.20 -16.53
N LEU A 81 0.23 -8.32 -17.48
CA LEU A 81 0.79 -8.73 -18.79
C LEU A 81 2.14 -9.44 -18.61
N LEU A 82 2.99 -8.95 -17.70
CA LEU A 82 4.25 -9.60 -17.37
C LEU A 82 4.04 -11.03 -16.84
N GLY A 83 3.04 -11.23 -15.98
CA GLY A 83 2.66 -12.55 -15.49
C GLY A 83 2.23 -13.49 -16.63
N GLY A 84 1.40 -13.00 -17.55
CA GLY A 84 1.00 -13.75 -18.75
C GLY A 84 2.20 -14.13 -19.63
N ALA A 85 3.13 -13.20 -19.84
CA ALA A 85 4.35 -13.47 -20.60
C ALA A 85 5.23 -14.54 -19.91
N ILE A 86 5.38 -14.48 -18.59
CA ILE A 86 6.10 -15.51 -17.81
C ILE A 86 5.45 -16.89 -18.00
N LEU A 87 4.13 -16.98 -17.90
CA LEU A 87 3.38 -18.22 -18.12
C LEU A 87 3.55 -18.76 -19.56
N ALA A 88 3.56 -17.87 -20.56
CA ALA A 88 3.81 -18.27 -21.94
C ALA A 88 5.22 -18.85 -22.14
N MET A 89 6.25 -18.22 -21.56
CA MET A 89 7.63 -18.74 -21.62
C MET A 89 7.78 -20.09 -20.95
N MET A 90 7.04 -20.33 -19.86
CA MET A 90 6.97 -21.64 -19.21
C MET A 90 6.25 -22.67 -20.08
N GLY A 91 5.11 -22.31 -20.69
CA GLY A 91 4.35 -23.19 -21.58
C GLY A 91 5.14 -23.60 -22.83
N LEU A 92 5.96 -22.70 -23.37
CA LEU A 92 6.88 -22.96 -24.47
C LEU A 92 8.14 -23.73 -24.04
N LYS A 93 8.30 -24.04 -22.74
CA LYS A 93 9.47 -24.71 -22.15
C LYS A 93 10.79 -23.97 -22.43
N ILE A 94 10.74 -22.66 -22.67
CA ILE A 94 11.92 -21.83 -22.90
C ILE A 94 12.62 -21.52 -21.57
N TYR A 95 11.82 -21.20 -20.54
CA TYR A 95 12.32 -20.92 -19.19
C TYR A 95 11.53 -21.71 -18.16
N SER A 96 12.20 -22.15 -17.10
CA SER A 96 11.53 -22.50 -15.85
C SER A 96 10.91 -21.26 -15.19
N PHE A 97 9.98 -21.45 -14.26
CA PHE A 97 9.36 -20.33 -13.52
C PHE A 97 10.41 -19.40 -12.89
N ASN A 98 11.40 -19.97 -12.20
CA ASN A 98 12.45 -19.21 -11.52
C ASN A 98 13.33 -18.42 -12.51
N GLU A 99 13.65 -19.00 -13.65
CA GLU A 99 14.42 -18.30 -14.70
C GLU A 99 13.63 -17.16 -15.33
N ALA A 100 12.36 -17.40 -15.65
CA ALA A 100 11.47 -16.39 -16.22
C ALA A 100 11.30 -15.20 -15.27
N VAL A 101 10.99 -15.46 -13.99
CA VAL A 101 10.88 -14.41 -12.97
C VAL A 101 12.19 -13.63 -12.85
N LYS A 102 13.34 -14.31 -12.76
CA LYS A 102 14.66 -13.66 -12.62
C LYS A 102 15.03 -12.81 -13.84
N LYS A 103 14.69 -13.28 -15.05
CA LYS A 103 15.03 -12.59 -16.31
C LYS A 103 14.06 -11.47 -16.69
N MET A 104 12.81 -11.52 -16.22
CA MET A 104 11.75 -10.63 -16.72
C MET A 104 11.24 -9.65 -15.66
N VAL A 105 11.38 -9.95 -14.37
CA VAL A 105 10.94 -9.05 -13.28
C VAL A 105 12.11 -8.18 -12.83
N HIS A 106 12.06 -6.90 -13.17
CA HIS A 106 13.10 -5.94 -12.80
C HIS A 106 12.57 -4.90 -11.82
N ILE A 107 13.32 -4.69 -10.73
CA ILE A 107 13.07 -3.63 -9.76
C ILE A 107 13.41 -2.28 -10.41
N ASP A 108 12.58 -1.27 -10.14
CA ASP A 108 12.83 0.12 -10.51
C ASP A 108 13.37 0.91 -9.31
N ARG A 109 12.55 1.09 -8.27
CA ARG A 109 12.92 1.84 -7.06
C ARG A 109 12.60 1.09 -5.78
N ILE A 110 13.33 1.42 -4.73
CA ILE A 110 13.09 0.95 -3.36
C ILE A 110 12.99 2.18 -2.46
N PHE A 111 11.85 2.32 -1.80
CA PHE A 111 11.60 3.34 -0.78
C PHE A 111 11.85 2.72 0.60
N GLN A 112 12.73 3.34 1.37
CA GLN A 112 13.05 2.92 2.73
C GLN A 112 12.15 3.67 3.72
N PRO A 113 11.64 3.00 4.76
CA PRO A 113 10.80 3.66 5.74
C PRO A 113 11.63 4.59 6.63
N ASN A 114 11.09 5.77 6.92
CA ASN A 114 11.54 6.54 8.07
C ASN A 114 10.84 5.99 9.33
N MET A 115 11.61 5.39 10.23
CA MET A 115 11.05 4.71 11.42
C MET A 115 10.49 5.66 12.48
N GLU A 116 10.96 6.91 12.55
CA GLU A 116 10.38 7.93 13.44
C GLU A 116 8.97 8.31 12.98
N LYS A 117 8.82 8.54 11.66
CA LYS A 117 7.49 8.78 11.07
C LYS A 117 6.59 7.57 11.21
N HIS A 118 7.12 6.35 10.98
CA HIS A 118 6.36 5.13 11.21
C HIS A 118 5.81 5.07 12.64
N HIS A 119 6.67 5.34 13.63
CA HIS A 119 6.25 5.34 15.02
C HIS A 119 5.11 6.34 15.27
N HIS A 120 5.19 7.54 14.71
CA HIS A 120 4.12 8.54 14.79
C HIS A 120 2.82 8.08 14.11
N TYR A 121 2.92 7.59 12.87
CA TYR A 121 1.77 7.10 12.11
C TYR A 121 1.08 5.92 12.82
N TYR A 122 1.86 4.94 13.26
CA TYR A 122 1.35 3.70 13.84
C TYR A 122 0.80 3.91 15.25
N SER A 123 1.51 4.66 16.10
CA SER A 123 1.16 4.79 17.52
C SER A 123 0.13 5.89 17.77
N CYS A 124 0.16 6.98 17.00
CA CYS A 124 -0.69 8.15 17.24
C CYS A 124 -1.91 8.19 16.30
N LEU A 125 -1.69 8.04 14.99
CA LEU A 125 -2.71 8.33 13.98
C LEU A 125 -3.55 7.10 13.60
N PHE A 126 -2.93 5.94 13.45
CA PHE A 126 -3.61 4.72 13.03
C PHE A 126 -4.72 4.26 13.99
N PRO A 127 -4.60 4.38 15.34
CA PRO A 127 -5.70 4.09 16.26
C PRO A 127 -6.92 4.99 16.02
N ILE A 128 -6.70 6.27 15.70
CA ILE A 128 -7.78 7.22 15.39
C ILE A 128 -8.44 6.83 14.07
N TYR A 129 -7.63 6.53 13.03
CA TYR A 129 -8.13 6.06 11.74
C TYR A 129 -9.06 4.84 11.88
N LYS A 130 -8.67 3.84 12.69
CA LYS A 130 -9.50 2.64 12.95
C LYS A 130 -10.83 3.00 13.63
N LYS A 131 -10.79 3.88 14.64
CA LYS A 131 -12.00 4.33 15.34
C LYS A 131 -12.94 5.10 14.40
N LEU A 132 -12.40 5.94 13.52
CA LEU A 132 -13.19 6.65 12.51
C LEU A 132 -13.93 5.67 11.60
N TYR A 133 -13.26 4.63 11.11
CA TYR A 133 -13.92 3.60 10.30
C TYR A 133 -15.04 2.89 11.07
N GLN A 134 -14.73 2.40 12.28
CA GLN A 134 -15.68 1.66 13.12
C GLN A 134 -16.92 2.47 13.49
N ASN A 135 -16.74 3.76 13.81
CA ASN A 135 -17.84 4.61 14.24
C ASN A 135 -18.73 5.10 13.08
N ASN A 136 -18.26 5.00 11.83
CA ASN A 136 -18.99 5.50 10.66
C ASN A 136 -19.46 4.40 9.71
N ILE A 137 -19.15 3.12 9.98
CA ILE A 137 -19.50 2.03 9.07
C ILE A 137 -21.01 1.88 8.87
N GLU A 138 -21.81 2.01 9.93
CA GLU A 138 -23.28 1.94 9.82
C GLU A 138 -23.84 3.18 9.11
N LEU A 139 -23.32 4.37 9.41
CA LEU A 139 -23.70 5.61 8.72
C LEU A 139 -23.42 5.55 7.20
N PHE A 140 -22.33 4.90 6.80
CA PHE A 140 -22.04 4.70 5.38
C PHE A 140 -22.96 3.69 4.69
N LYS A 141 -23.51 2.71 5.43
CA LYS A 141 -24.53 1.80 4.89
C LYS A 141 -25.84 2.55 4.67
N GLU A 142 -26.30 3.29 5.67
CA GLU A 142 -27.49 4.14 5.57
C GLU A 142 -27.38 5.13 4.40
N LEU A 143 -26.22 5.76 4.23
CA LEU A 143 -25.98 6.67 3.10
C LEU A 143 -26.08 5.98 1.73
N GLY A 144 -25.75 4.69 1.63
CA GLY A 144 -25.82 3.92 0.38
C GLY A 144 -27.23 3.45 0.01
N GLU A 145 -28.17 3.54 0.95
CA GLU A 145 -29.59 3.23 0.72
C GLU A 145 -30.40 4.43 0.21
N ILE A 146 -29.81 5.63 0.27
CA ILE A 146 -30.35 6.88 -0.28
C ILE A 146 -29.90 7.05 -1.74
#